data_AF-A0A7X8VWQ3-F1
#
_entry.id   AF-A0A7X8VWQ3-F1
#
_cell.length_a   1.000
_cell.length_b   1.000
_cell.length_c   1.000
_cell.angle_alpha   90.00
_cell.angle_beta   90.00
_cell.angle_gamma   90.00
#
_symmetry.space_group_name_H-M   'P 1'
#
loop_
_entity.id
_entity.type
_entity.pdbx_description
1 polymer ?
#
loop_
_entity_poly.entity_id
_entity_poly.type
_entity_poly.pdbx_seq_one_letter_code
_entity_poly.pdbx_strand_id
1 'polypeptide(L)'
;FHFLGQNGCMGLFIDTAREAWCTAAPMYYLLAQLTWNCQADEKAILKDYYQRGFGPAAAAVEEYWQVWEEARRQVMAAMDFPPSARYRLEIFQIIRKVYSGSALAQADACLKRAEAAAADSELFRQRVAFVRAGWTFTDLMFKSADVMDTVRKTSGTDKTAVAKSLDYWQQIKDIVAKHPNSLEMGQLMKAMQGKKYMGNMENYFGPPSLAFQNALDASIPVEPSGKEWELVYDSDFSKPAELEKWQVTAGAWEINAGALCCKTDSRILFRQSVPGYQRIEFTAQALPEADGLVSDLSVFLQVPAEGDSLSAGYFFQFGGMSNTLHKIIRKGNTVWEEHQPKVRIVAGQKHQIVVENDEGLLRLNVDGKDVQVLREKSSLTGKDHDRVGFYLYSPARVEKVKIYYKPMDDGMI
;
A
#
# COMPACT_ATOMS: atom_id res chain seq x y z
N PHE A 1 3.74 18.55 37.28
CA PHE A 1 2.87 18.10 38.39
C PHE A 1 2.81 19.08 39.53
N HIS A 2 3.93 19.52 40.12
CA HIS A 2 3.95 20.52 41.21
C HIS A 2 3.02 21.73 40.95
N PHE A 3 3.16 22.38 39.79
CA PHE A 3 2.30 23.49 39.34
C PHE A 3 0.80 23.14 39.34
N LEU A 4 0.42 21.96 38.83
CA LEU A 4 -0.99 21.55 38.76
C LEU A 4 -1.57 21.37 40.16
N GLY A 5 -0.84 20.71 41.06
CA GLY A 5 -1.26 20.53 42.46
C GLY A 5 -1.38 21.85 43.23
N GLN A 6 -0.41 22.75 43.05
CA GLN A 6 -0.44 24.10 43.64
C GLN A 6 -1.62 24.95 43.15
N ASN A 7 -2.16 24.66 41.96
CA ASN A 7 -3.32 25.35 41.38
C ASN A 7 -4.63 24.53 41.54
N GLY A 8 -4.69 23.59 42.49
CA GLY A 8 -5.93 22.90 42.86
C GLY A 8 -6.42 21.86 41.84
N CYS A 9 -5.55 21.36 40.96
CA CYS A 9 -5.91 20.27 40.03
C CYS A 9 -6.18 18.97 40.79
N MET A 10 -7.45 18.55 40.85
CA MET A 10 -7.90 17.37 41.60
C MET A 10 -7.95 16.06 40.78
N GLY A 11 -7.73 16.11 39.46
CA GLY A 11 -7.90 14.95 38.60
C GLY A 11 -7.22 15.13 37.25
N LEU A 12 -6.89 14.01 36.60
CA LEU A 12 -6.10 13.96 35.38
C LEU A 12 -6.75 13.00 34.38
N PHE A 13 -6.76 13.38 33.11
CA PHE A 13 -7.09 12.51 31.99
C PHE A 13 -5.87 12.43 31.07
N ILE A 14 -5.43 11.23 30.73
CA ILE A 14 -4.20 10.98 29.99
C ILE A 14 -4.56 10.14 28.76
N ASP A 15 -4.52 10.75 27.58
CA ASP A 15 -4.93 10.17 26.29
C ASP A 15 -3.79 9.42 25.56
N THR A 16 -2.58 9.50 26.11
CA THR A 16 -1.32 9.14 25.46
C THR A 16 -0.46 8.13 26.26
N ALA A 17 -0.91 7.69 27.44
CA ALA A 17 -0.33 6.55 28.14
C ALA A 17 -0.81 5.25 27.50
N ARG A 18 0.11 4.49 26.90
CA ARG A 18 -0.15 3.37 25.98
C ARG A 18 0.84 2.23 26.22
N GLU A 19 0.71 1.13 25.49
CA GLU A 19 1.57 -0.06 25.58
C GLU A 19 2.98 0.12 24.98
N ALA A 20 3.57 1.31 25.11
CA ALA A 20 4.89 1.67 24.57
C ALA A 20 6.01 1.60 25.65
N TRP A 21 5.94 0.63 26.56
CA TRP A 21 6.80 0.61 27.75
C TRP A 21 8.29 0.56 27.42
N CYS A 22 8.71 -0.15 26.37
CA CYS A 22 10.14 -0.27 26.05
C CYS A 22 10.80 1.06 25.61
N THR A 23 10.00 2.06 25.21
CA THR A 23 10.44 3.40 24.83
C THR A 23 9.99 4.50 25.80
N ALA A 24 9.18 4.18 26.83
CA ALA A 24 8.56 5.19 27.71
C ALA A 24 8.49 4.84 29.21
N ALA A 25 8.98 3.67 29.64
CA ALA A 25 8.77 3.19 31.03
C ALA A 25 9.15 4.17 32.16
N PRO A 26 10.28 4.91 32.14
CA PRO A 26 10.59 5.86 33.21
C PRO A 26 9.60 7.04 33.23
N MET A 27 9.13 7.49 32.06
CA MET A 27 8.12 8.55 31.97
C MET A 27 6.78 8.07 32.55
N TYR A 28 6.36 6.83 32.26
CA TYR A 28 5.14 6.26 32.83
C TYR A 28 5.23 6.00 34.33
N TYR A 29 6.38 5.56 34.83
CA TYR A 29 6.61 5.40 36.28
C TYR A 29 6.58 6.75 37.00
N LEU A 30 7.33 7.74 36.48
CA LEU A 30 7.35 9.09 37.04
C LEU A 30 5.97 9.75 37.01
N LEU A 31 5.25 9.60 35.90
CA LEU A 31 3.86 10.03 35.74
C LEU A 31 2.98 9.44 36.85
N ALA A 32 2.97 8.11 37.02
CA ALA A 32 2.16 7.44 38.04
C ALA A 32 2.49 7.94 39.47
N GLN A 33 3.78 8.04 39.83
CA GLN A 33 4.19 8.54 41.15
C GLN A 33 3.78 10.00 41.38
N LEU A 34 3.93 10.87 40.37
CA LEU A 34 3.56 12.28 40.48
C LEU A 34 2.04 12.53 40.35
N THR A 35 1.27 11.60 39.77
CA THR A 35 -0.21 11.64 39.86
C THR A 35 -0.71 11.31 41.26
N TRP A 36 0.01 10.46 42.00
CA TRP A 36 -0.32 10.11 43.39
C TRP A 36 0.15 11.17 44.37
N ASN A 37 1.41 11.61 44.27
CA ASN A 37 1.98 12.68 45.07
C ASN A 37 2.65 13.73 44.18
N CYS A 38 1.88 14.78 43.86
CA CYS A 38 2.35 15.89 43.04
C CYS A 38 3.42 16.79 43.70
N GLN A 39 3.84 16.53 44.94
CA GLN A 39 4.92 17.24 45.66
C GLN A 39 6.17 16.37 45.86
N ALA A 40 6.20 15.14 45.36
CA ALA A 40 7.37 14.27 45.47
C ALA A 40 8.54 14.77 44.59
N ASP A 41 9.77 14.46 45.03
CA ASP A 41 11.02 14.71 44.30
C ASP A 41 11.14 13.76 43.11
N GLU A 42 11.10 14.30 41.90
CA GLU A 42 11.19 13.54 40.65
C GLU A 42 12.52 12.80 40.47
N LYS A 43 13.62 13.31 41.04
CA LYS A 43 14.95 12.69 40.96
C LYS A 43 15.04 11.52 41.92
N ALA A 44 14.47 11.66 43.13
CA ALA A 44 14.35 10.55 44.07
C ALA A 44 13.50 9.41 43.46
N ILE A 45 12.37 9.74 42.81
CA ILE A 45 11.50 8.78 42.11
C ILE A 45 12.26 8.03 41.00
N LEU A 46 12.97 8.74 40.11
CA LEU A 46 13.70 8.11 39.01
C LEU A 46 14.88 7.26 39.50
N LYS A 47 15.62 7.73 40.51
CA LYS A 47 16.68 6.96 41.15
C LYS A 47 16.15 5.66 41.76
N ASP A 48 15.01 5.72 42.44
CA ASP A 48 14.33 4.55 43.00
C ASP A 48 13.91 3.54 41.92
N TYR A 49 13.32 4.04 40.83
CA TYR A 49 12.98 3.25 39.64
C TYR A 49 14.19 2.51 39.08
N TYR A 50 15.32 3.18 38.87
CA TYR A 50 16.52 2.55 38.33
C TYR A 50 17.11 1.51 39.31
N GLN A 51 17.19 1.85 40.61
CA GLN A 51 17.74 0.96 41.63
C GLN A 51 16.91 -0.31 41.82
N ARG A 52 15.59 -0.20 42.04
CA ARG A 52 14.71 -1.37 42.21
C ARG A 52 14.44 -2.11 40.89
N GLY A 53 14.45 -1.38 39.78
CA GLY A 53 14.25 -1.91 38.44
C GLY A 53 15.43 -2.76 37.96
N PHE A 54 16.66 -2.27 38.12
CA PHE A 54 17.81 -2.82 37.39
C PHE A 54 19.01 -3.19 38.29
N GLY A 55 18.97 -2.88 39.58
CA GLY A 55 19.98 -3.32 40.54
C GLY A 55 21.40 -2.90 40.13
N PRO A 56 22.35 -3.84 39.94
CA PRO A 56 23.70 -3.52 39.45
C PRO A 56 23.73 -2.74 38.13
N ALA A 57 22.73 -2.92 37.26
CA ALA A 57 22.63 -2.24 35.97
C ALA A 57 22.01 -0.83 36.05
N ALA A 58 21.58 -0.37 37.23
CA ALA A 58 20.83 0.88 37.43
C ALA A 58 21.50 2.11 36.78
N ALA A 59 22.79 2.35 37.05
CA ALA A 59 23.50 3.52 36.52
C ALA A 59 23.59 3.50 34.98
N ALA A 60 23.90 2.34 34.39
CA ALA A 60 23.99 2.19 32.94
C ALA A 60 22.63 2.35 32.25
N VAL A 61 21.53 1.94 32.89
CA VAL A 61 20.17 2.16 32.39
C VAL A 61 19.73 3.62 32.57
N GLU A 62 20.10 4.28 33.66
CA GLU A 62 19.87 5.72 33.86
C GLU A 62 20.57 6.54 32.77
N GLU A 63 21.86 6.27 32.50
CA GLU A 63 22.63 6.89 31.42
C GLU A 63 21.98 6.68 30.04
N TYR A 64 21.47 5.47 29.75
CA TYR A 64 20.74 5.18 28.51
C TYR A 64 19.53 6.11 28.30
N TRP A 65 18.74 6.39 29.35
CA TRP A 65 17.59 7.29 29.24
C TRP A 65 18.00 8.77 29.16
N GLN A 66 19.13 9.16 29.78
CA GLN A 66 19.66 10.52 29.63
C GLN A 66 20.11 10.83 28.20
N VAL A 67 20.64 9.85 27.45
CA VAL A 67 20.94 10.00 26.01
C VAL A 67 19.67 10.38 25.23
N TRP A 68 18.53 9.75 25.51
CA TRP A 68 17.28 10.03 24.82
C TRP A 68 16.64 11.37 25.23
N GLU A 69 16.72 11.77 26.49
CA GLU A 69 16.26 13.11 26.91
C GLU A 69 17.14 14.23 26.31
N GLU A 70 18.44 14.01 26.16
CA GLU A 70 19.33 14.96 25.49
C GLU A 70 19.05 15.03 23.99
N ALA A 71 18.88 13.89 23.31
CA ALA A 71 18.42 13.86 21.93
C ALA A 71 17.07 14.57 21.75
N ARG A 72 16.13 14.40 22.69
CA ARG A 72 14.84 15.11 22.69
C ARG A 72 15.01 16.63 22.83
N ARG A 73 15.90 17.09 23.72
CA ARG A 73 16.24 18.53 23.85
C ARG A 73 16.81 19.09 22.54
N GLN A 74 17.69 18.34 21.87
CA GLN A 74 18.28 18.75 20.60
C GLN A 74 17.26 18.82 19.45
N VAL A 75 16.30 17.88 19.37
CA VAL A 75 15.18 17.99 18.42
C VAL A 75 14.36 19.25 18.69
N MET A 76 13.98 19.51 19.94
CA MET A 76 13.19 20.70 20.30
C MET A 76 13.94 22.01 20.03
N ALA A 77 15.27 22.05 20.23
CA ALA A 77 16.10 23.21 19.94
C ALA A 77 16.36 23.44 18.44
N ALA A 78 16.25 22.38 17.63
CA ALA A 78 16.41 22.44 16.17
C ALA A 78 15.12 22.79 15.42
N MET A 79 14.00 22.97 16.12
CA MET A 79 12.71 23.34 15.54
C MET A 79 12.47 24.85 15.63
N ASP A 80 12.36 25.52 14.48
CA ASP A 80 11.96 26.93 14.33
C ASP A 80 10.43 27.10 14.14
N PHE A 81 9.68 26.01 14.16
CA PHE A 81 8.22 25.97 14.01
C PHE A 81 7.56 25.14 15.14
N PRO A 82 6.28 25.40 15.47
CA PRO A 82 5.58 24.65 16.51
C PRO A 82 5.33 23.19 16.11
N PRO A 83 5.52 22.22 17.03
CA PRO A 83 5.29 20.80 16.75
C PRO A 83 3.82 20.55 16.38
N SER A 84 3.59 20.25 15.10
CA SER A 84 2.28 19.93 14.55
C SER A 84 2.45 19.05 13.31
N ALA A 85 1.46 18.22 12.99
CA ALA A 85 1.58 17.29 11.86
C ALA A 85 1.52 17.96 10.47
N ARG A 86 1.37 19.29 10.42
CA ARG A 86 1.69 20.10 9.23
C ARG A 86 3.15 19.89 8.82
N TYR A 87 4.06 19.88 9.80
CA TYR A 87 5.52 19.78 9.61
C TYR A 87 6.05 18.36 9.85
N ARG A 88 5.20 17.33 9.69
CA ARG A 88 5.54 15.95 10.11
C ARG A 88 6.75 15.36 9.39
N LEU A 89 7.03 15.78 8.15
CA LEU A 89 8.18 15.29 7.39
C LEU A 89 9.47 16.04 7.79
N GLU A 90 9.36 17.33 8.07
CA GLU A 90 10.43 18.20 8.53
C GLU A 90 10.87 17.82 9.95
N ILE A 91 9.92 17.64 10.88
CA ILE A 91 10.13 17.07 12.21
C ILE A 91 10.83 15.72 12.09
N PHE A 92 10.39 14.86 11.15
CA PHE A 92 11.04 13.58 10.96
C PHE A 92 12.51 13.72 10.52
N GLN A 93 12.85 14.61 9.58
CA GLN A 93 14.26 14.79 9.19
C GLN A 93 15.12 15.26 10.36
N ILE A 94 14.58 16.11 11.24
CA ILE A 94 15.25 16.52 12.49
C ILE A 94 15.43 15.31 13.41
N ILE A 95 14.37 14.52 13.67
CA ILE A 95 14.44 13.31 14.51
C ILE A 95 15.46 12.31 13.95
N ARG A 96 15.40 11.97 12.66
CA ARG A 96 16.34 11.05 11.99
C ARG A 96 17.78 11.56 12.11
N LYS A 97 18.02 12.86 11.96
CA LYS A 97 19.37 13.45 12.11
C LYS A 97 19.89 13.38 13.55
N VAL A 98 19.04 13.64 14.55
CA VAL A 98 19.46 13.76 15.96
C VAL A 98 19.52 12.41 16.68
N TYR A 99 18.57 11.50 16.42
CA TYR A 99 18.47 10.22 17.11
C TYR A 99 19.35 9.13 16.48
N SER A 100 19.75 9.28 15.20
CA SER A 100 20.68 8.33 14.56
C SER A 100 22.15 8.59 14.92
N GLY A 101 23.05 7.73 14.42
CA GLY A 101 24.49 7.94 14.57
C GLY A 101 24.97 7.90 16.03
N SER A 102 25.46 9.03 16.54
CA SER A 102 26.09 9.12 17.86
C SER A 102 25.14 8.80 19.01
N ALA A 103 23.87 9.24 18.95
CA ALA A 103 22.89 8.97 20.01
C ALA A 103 22.58 7.46 20.11
N LEU A 104 22.28 6.80 18.98
CA LEU A 104 22.11 5.34 18.93
C LEU A 104 23.35 4.59 19.47
N ALA A 105 24.56 5.01 19.08
CA ALA A 105 25.80 4.38 19.52
C ALA A 105 26.09 4.57 21.02
N GLN A 106 25.80 5.75 21.58
CA GLN A 106 25.90 6.02 23.01
C GLN A 106 24.89 5.18 23.80
N ALA A 107 23.64 5.12 23.33
CA ALA A 107 22.59 4.30 23.95
C ALA A 107 22.94 2.79 23.91
N ASP A 108 23.51 2.29 22.82
CA ASP A 108 24.00 0.91 22.73
C ASP A 108 25.14 0.63 23.71
N ALA A 109 26.11 1.54 23.84
CA ALA A 109 27.21 1.42 24.80
C ALA A 109 26.73 1.46 26.26
N CYS A 110 25.65 2.17 26.56
CA CYS A 110 24.99 2.12 27.87
C CYS A 110 24.34 0.74 28.10
N LEU A 111 23.58 0.23 27.14
CA LEU A 111 22.93 -1.08 27.26
C LEU A 111 23.94 -2.24 27.35
N LYS A 112 25.06 -2.21 26.63
CA LYS A 112 26.13 -3.21 26.76
C LYS A 112 26.72 -3.28 28.17
N ARG A 113 26.87 -2.13 28.85
CA ARG A 113 27.26 -2.08 30.26
C ARG A 113 26.16 -2.60 31.18
N ALA A 114 24.90 -2.26 30.90
CA ALA A 114 23.76 -2.77 31.66
C ALA A 114 23.63 -4.31 31.55
N GLU A 115 23.82 -4.87 30.37
CA GLU A 115 23.80 -6.31 30.09
C GLU A 115 24.93 -7.04 30.85
N ALA A 116 26.15 -6.48 30.84
CA ALA A 116 27.27 -7.01 31.61
C ALA A 116 27.05 -6.92 33.13
N ALA A 117 26.53 -5.80 33.64
CA ALA A 117 26.24 -5.63 35.07
C ALA A 117 25.08 -6.51 35.55
N ALA A 118 24.10 -6.81 34.69
CA ALA A 118 23.00 -7.71 34.99
C ALA A 118 23.35 -9.20 34.83
N ALA A 119 24.55 -9.55 34.35
CA ALA A 119 24.89 -10.88 33.83
C ALA A 119 24.62 -12.03 34.82
N ASP A 120 24.71 -11.82 36.13
CA ASP A 120 24.49 -12.86 37.15
C ASP A 120 23.04 -12.98 37.66
N SER A 121 22.13 -12.07 37.27
CA SER A 121 20.75 -12.03 37.78
C SER A 121 19.72 -12.16 36.65
N GLU A 122 19.02 -13.30 36.57
CA GLU A 122 17.99 -13.54 35.55
C GLU A 122 16.91 -12.45 35.52
N LEU A 123 16.48 -11.97 36.70
CA LEU A 123 15.50 -10.88 36.80
C LEU A 123 16.00 -9.59 36.15
N PHE A 124 17.27 -9.22 36.38
CA PHE A 124 17.83 -8.00 35.79
C PHE A 124 18.19 -8.20 34.32
N ARG A 125 18.65 -9.39 33.90
CA ARG A 125 18.84 -9.74 32.48
C ARG A 125 17.55 -9.54 31.68
N GLN A 126 16.42 -10.08 32.16
CA GLN A 126 15.13 -9.94 31.50
C GLN A 126 14.68 -8.47 31.39
N ARG A 127 14.85 -7.67 32.46
CA ARG A 127 14.48 -6.26 32.46
C ARG A 127 15.39 -5.41 31.54
N VAL A 128 16.70 -5.66 31.53
CA VAL A 128 17.61 -4.99 30.59
C VAL A 128 17.31 -5.39 29.15
N ALA A 129 17.00 -6.67 28.89
CA ALA A 129 16.58 -7.14 27.56
C ALA A 129 15.28 -6.46 27.07
N PHE A 130 14.36 -6.12 27.98
CA PHE A 130 13.16 -5.35 27.64
C PHE A 130 13.48 -3.90 27.27
N VAL A 131 14.48 -3.26 27.88
CA VAL A 131 14.95 -1.92 27.45
C VAL A 131 15.70 -2.02 26.12
N ARG A 132 16.52 -3.07 25.93
CA ARG A 132 17.19 -3.38 24.65
C ARG A 132 16.20 -3.52 23.50
N ALA A 133 15.02 -4.10 23.74
CA ALA A 133 13.96 -4.18 22.73
C ALA A 133 13.54 -2.80 22.17
N GLY A 134 13.46 -1.77 23.03
CA GLY A 134 13.14 -0.40 22.63
C GLY A 134 14.25 0.28 21.82
N TRP A 135 15.52 0.04 22.18
CA TRP A 135 16.66 0.46 21.35
C TRP A 135 16.64 -0.24 19.98
N THR A 136 16.44 -1.56 19.93
CA THR A 136 16.42 -2.33 18.68
C THR A 136 15.27 -1.90 17.78
N PHE A 137 14.09 -1.65 18.33
CA PHE A 137 12.97 -1.04 17.59
C PHE A 137 13.36 0.32 16.98
N THR A 138 14.01 1.18 17.76
CA THR A 138 14.41 2.54 17.33
C THR A 138 15.43 2.47 16.18
N ASP A 139 16.42 1.60 16.29
CA ASP A 139 17.42 1.31 15.25
C ASP A 139 16.78 0.75 13.96
N LEU A 140 15.88 -0.24 14.08
CA LEU A 140 15.15 -0.82 12.95
C LEU A 140 14.24 0.21 12.25
N MET A 141 13.58 1.09 13.00
CA MET A 141 12.77 2.18 12.44
C MET A 141 13.60 3.14 11.58
N PHE A 142 14.80 3.53 12.02
CA PHE A 142 15.68 4.39 11.22
C PHE A 142 16.27 3.65 10.03
N LYS A 143 16.73 2.40 10.20
CA LYS A 143 17.21 1.56 9.09
C LYS A 143 16.13 1.32 8.02
N SER A 144 14.88 1.15 8.43
CA SER A 144 13.74 1.07 7.51
C SER A 144 13.53 2.40 6.79
N ALA A 145 13.54 3.54 7.50
CA ALA A 145 13.40 4.85 6.89
C ALA A 145 14.51 5.16 5.86
N ASP A 146 15.75 4.79 6.16
CA ASP A 146 16.91 4.90 5.25
C ASP A 146 16.68 4.09 3.97
N VAL A 147 16.25 2.84 4.09
CA VAL A 147 15.98 1.97 2.93
C VAL A 147 14.76 2.46 2.14
N MET A 148 13.74 3.00 2.82
CA MET A 148 12.56 3.56 2.16
C MET A 148 12.87 4.80 1.31
N ASP A 149 13.98 5.52 1.55
CA ASP A 149 14.45 6.55 0.61
C ASP A 149 14.72 5.96 -0.79
N THR A 150 15.32 4.75 -0.86
CA THR A 150 15.57 4.04 -2.12
C THR A 150 14.28 3.49 -2.71
N VAL A 151 13.42 2.87 -1.90
CA VAL A 151 12.10 2.38 -2.36
C VAL A 151 11.28 3.51 -2.98
N ARG A 152 11.23 4.70 -2.37
CA ARG A 152 10.55 5.86 -2.95
C ARG A 152 11.23 6.37 -4.23
N LYS A 153 12.57 6.47 -4.26
CA LYS A 153 13.31 6.93 -5.46
C LYS A 153 13.13 6.02 -6.67
N THR A 154 12.93 4.72 -6.44
CA THR A 154 12.73 3.70 -7.49
C THR A 154 11.25 3.38 -7.73
N SER A 155 10.32 4.10 -7.09
CA SER A 155 8.88 3.83 -7.15
C SER A 155 8.51 2.38 -6.80
N GLY A 156 9.29 1.72 -5.95
CA GLY A 156 9.09 0.32 -5.54
C GLY A 156 9.87 -0.73 -6.34
N THR A 157 10.53 -0.40 -7.45
CA THR A 157 11.15 -1.43 -8.32
C THR A 157 12.48 -2.02 -7.81
N ASP A 158 13.11 -1.44 -6.79
CA ASP A 158 14.30 -2.03 -6.17
C ASP A 158 13.92 -3.20 -5.24
N LYS A 159 14.06 -4.42 -5.77
CA LYS A 159 13.85 -5.69 -5.06
C LYS A 159 14.61 -5.77 -3.73
N THR A 160 15.85 -5.29 -3.69
CA THR A 160 16.71 -5.38 -2.51
C THR A 160 16.22 -4.41 -1.43
N ALA A 161 15.87 -3.19 -1.81
CA ALA A 161 15.35 -2.19 -0.89
C ALA A 161 13.98 -2.60 -0.31
N VAL A 162 13.04 -3.06 -1.16
CA VAL A 162 11.72 -3.52 -0.71
C VAL A 162 11.84 -4.71 0.24
N ALA A 163 12.62 -5.74 -0.12
CA ALA A 163 12.82 -6.92 0.74
C ALA A 163 13.46 -6.56 2.09
N LYS A 164 14.46 -5.67 2.09
CA LYS A 164 15.16 -5.25 3.31
C LYS A 164 14.29 -4.41 4.25
N SER A 165 13.40 -3.57 3.72
CA SER A 165 12.42 -2.84 4.53
C SER A 165 11.35 -3.77 5.11
N LEU A 166 10.87 -4.75 4.33
CA LEU A 166 9.94 -5.79 4.82
C LEU A 166 10.57 -6.64 5.94
N ASP A 167 11.84 -7.02 5.81
CA ASP A 167 12.59 -7.76 6.83
C ASP A 167 12.70 -6.98 8.16
N TYR A 168 13.10 -5.70 8.11
CA TYR A 168 13.12 -4.86 9.31
C TYR A 168 11.75 -4.75 9.99
N TRP A 169 10.67 -4.64 9.21
CA TRP A 169 9.30 -4.64 9.73
C TRP A 169 8.82 -5.99 10.25
N GLN A 170 9.43 -7.10 9.82
CA GLN A 170 9.22 -8.40 10.45
C GLN A 170 9.94 -8.48 11.80
N GLN A 171 11.22 -8.06 11.86
CA GLN A 171 11.97 -8.00 13.12
C GLN A 171 11.28 -7.11 14.18
N ILE A 172 10.63 -6.00 13.78
CA ILE A 172 9.80 -5.18 14.67
C ILE A 172 8.60 -5.94 15.25
N LYS A 173 7.92 -6.78 14.45
CA LYS A 173 6.82 -7.63 14.96
C LYS A 173 7.35 -8.69 15.92
N ASP A 174 8.50 -9.27 15.61
CA ASP A 174 9.11 -10.33 16.41
C ASP A 174 9.56 -9.80 17.79
N ILE A 175 9.99 -8.52 17.86
CA ILE A 175 10.20 -7.80 19.13
C ILE A 175 8.93 -7.79 19.97
N VAL A 176 7.77 -7.41 19.39
CA VAL A 176 6.50 -7.33 20.12
C VAL A 176 5.99 -8.71 20.54
N ALA A 177 6.16 -9.72 19.69
CA ALA A 177 5.81 -11.10 20.01
C ALA A 177 6.67 -11.67 21.16
N LYS A 178 7.97 -11.35 21.19
CA LYS A 178 8.91 -11.77 22.25
C LYS A 178 8.74 -10.96 23.54
N HIS A 179 8.34 -9.70 23.43
CA HIS A 179 8.18 -8.77 24.54
C HIS A 179 6.78 -8.11 24.50
N PRO A 180 5.73 -8.78 25.00
CA PRO A 180 4.41 -8.19 25.13
C PRO A 180 4.43 -6.85 25.88
N ASN A 181 3.55 -5.92 25.49
CA ASN A 181 3.50 -4.55 26.01
C ASN A 181 4.76 -3.68 25.77
N SER A 182 5.69 -4.12 24.92
CA SER A 182 6.85 -3.30 24.51
C SER A 182 6.42 -2.12 23.65
N LEU A 183 5.59 -2.36 22.62
CA LEU A 183 5.10 -1.39 21.66
C LEU A 183 3.62 -1.62 21.35
N GLU A 184 2.85 -0.54 21.18
CA GLU A 184 1.45 -0.56 20.76
C GLU A 184 1.34 -0.80 19.23
N MET A 185 1.73 -1.99 18.76
CA MET A 185 1.86 -2.32 17.34
C MET A 185 0.60 -2.01 16.50
N GLY A 186 -0.58 -2.23 17.09
CA GLY A 186 -1.85 -1.93 16.44
C GLY A 186 -2.05 -0.44 16.13
N GLN A 187 -1.59 0.47 16.98
CA GLN A 187 -1.65 1.92 16.70
C GLN A 187 -0.48 2.39 15.84
N LEU A 188 0.71 1.77 15.97
CA LEU A 188 1.83 2.02 15.06
C LEU A 188 1.41 1.74 13.61
N MET A 189 0.81 0.58 13.34
CA MET A 189 0.31 0.24 12.01
C MET A 189 -0.83 1.17 11.54
N LYS A 190 -1.78 1.55 12.42
CA LYS A 190 -2.81 2.56 12.10
C LYS A 190 -2.22 3.93 11.76
N ALA A 191 -1.11 4.33 12.37
CA ALA A 191 -0.43 5.59 12.08
C ALA A 191 0.30 5.55 10.73
N MET A 192 0.88 4.39 10.35
CA MET A 192 1.56 4.21 9.06
C MET A 192 0.57 4.11 7.89
N GLN A 193 -0.42 3.23 8.01
CA GLN A 193 -1.39 2.88 6.95
C GLN A 193 -2.60 3.82 6.90
N GLY A 194 -2.69 4.78 7.83
CA GLY A 194 -3.82 5.68 7.99
C GLY A 194 -3.93 6.70 6.86
N LYS A 195 -4.88 6.51 5.94
CA LYS A 195 -5.22 7.43 4.83
C LYS A 195 -5.81 8.80 5.26
N LYS A 196 -5.74 9.17 6.55
CA LYS A 196 -6.32 10.40 7.12
C LYS A 196 -5.24 11.49 7.27
N TYR A 197 -5.30 12.27 8.35
CA TYR A 197 -4.45 13.44 8.64
C TYR A 197 -2.92 13.19 8.55
N MET A 198 -2.47 11.94 8.72
CA MET A 198 -1.08 11.50 8.58
C MET A 198 -0.89 10.61 7.32
N GLY A 199 -1.56 10.95 6.21
CA GLY A 199 -1.60 10.12 5.00
C GLY A 199 -0.22 9.75 4.45
N ASN A 200 -0.12 8.49 3.98
CA ASN A 200 1.03 7.89 3.30
C ASN A 200 2.34 7.82 4.12
N MET A 201 2.28 7.89 5.46
CA MET A 201 3.47 7.73 6.31
C MET A 201 4.09 6.33 6.21
N GLU A 202 3.33 5.31 5.76
CA GLU A 202 3.87 4.00 5.37
C GLU A 202 4.96 4.08 4.30
N ASN A 203 4.88 5.03 3.36
CA ASN A 203 5.90 5.20 2.32
C ASN A 203 7.20 5.84 2.85
N TYR A 204 7.21 6.32 4.10
CA TYR A 204 8.37 6.92 4.73
C TYR A 204 8.96 6.07 5.86
N PHE A 205 8.11 5.52 6.74
CA PHE A 205 8.54 4.79 7.94
C PHE A 205 7.98 3.39 8.03
N GLY A 206 6.77 3.18 7.52
CA GLY A 206 6.10 1.88 7.54
C GLY A 206 6.77 0.82 6.66
N PRO A 207 6.21 -0.40 6.64
CA PRO A 207 6.58 -1.37 5.62
C PRO A 207 6.23 -0.80 4.23
N PRO A 208 6.91 -1.23 3.16
CA PRO A 208 6.58 -0.79 1.80
C PRO A 208 5.09 -1.01 1.53
N SER A 209 4.40 0.04 1.08
CA SER A 209 2.98 -0.03 0.78
C SER A 209 2.68 -1.09 -0.27
N LEU A 210 1.43 -1.56 -0.32
CA LEU A 210 1.01 -2.54 -1.33
C LEU A 210 1.26 -2.03 -2.76
N ALA A 211 1.20 -0.72 -2.98
CA ALA A 211 1.56 -0.09 -4.26
C ALA A 211 3.04 -0.33 -4.63
N PHE A 212 3.98 -0.18 -3.69
CA PHE A 212 5.40 -0.48 -3.95
C PHE A 212 5.67 -1.98 -4.10
N GLN A 213 4.96 -2.83 -3.35
CA GLN A 213 5.09 -4.29 -3.53
C GLN A 213 4.55 -4.74 -4.90
N ASN A 214 3.41 -4.21 -5.33
CA ASN A 214 2.85 -4.48 -6.67
C ASN A 214 3.74 -3.90 -7.78
N ALA A 215 4.37 -2.75 -7.57
CA ALA A 215 5.33 -2.17 -8.51
C ALA A 215 6.60 -3.01 -8.65
N LEU A 216 7.08 -3.61 -7.55
CA LEU A 216 8.15 -4.60 -7.59
C LEU A 216 7.73 -5.82 -8.40
N ASP A 217 6.58 -6.43 -8.07
CA ASP A 217 6.05 -7.61 -8.77
C ASP A 217 5.86 -7.31 -10.28
N ALA A 218 5.43 -6.10 -10.64
CA ALA A 218 5.33 -5.63 -12.02
C ALA A 218 6.68 -5.40 -12.73
N SER A 219 7.74 -5.07 -11.99
CA SER A 219 9.10 -4.91 -12.54
C SER A 219 9.86 -6.22 -12.70
N ILE A 220 9.41 -7.32 -12.10
CA ILE A 220 10.01 -8.64 -12.27
C ILE A 220 9.61 -9.19 -13.64
N PRO A 221 10.57 -9.49 -14.54
CA PRO A 221 10.28 -10.25 -15.75
C PRO A 221 9.78 -11.63 -15.34
N VAL A 222 8.58 -11.99 -15.78
CA VAL A 222 8.17 -13.40 -15.86
C VAL A 222 8.77 -13.92 -17.15
N GLU A 223 9.53 -15.01 -17.08
CA GLU A 223 9.92 -15.75 -18.28
C GLU A 223 8.62 -16.25 -18.94
N PRO A 224 8.32 -15.84 -20.18
CA PRO A 224 7.11 -16.29 -20.84
C PRO A 224 7.14 -17.81 -20.97
N SER A 225 5.98 -18.45 -20.91
CA SER A 225 5.77 -19.89 -21.17
C SER A 225 6.27 -20.37 -22.54
N GLY A 226 6.71 -19.47 -23.41
CA GLY A 226 7.08 -19.72 -24.80
C GLY A 226 5.86 -19.90 -25.71
N LYS A 227 4.64 -19.72 -25.18
CA LYS A 227 3.40 -19.84 -25.94
C LYS A 227 3.04 -18.52 -26.59
N GLU A 228 2.67 -18.61 -27.86
CA GLU A 228 2.23 -17.49 -28.67
C GLU A 228 0.73 -17.22 -28.51
N TRP A 229 0.31 -16.03 -28.92
CA TRP A 229 -1.11 -15.67 -28.99
C TRP A 229 -1.76 -16.30 -30.24
N GLU A 230 -2.80 -17.11 -30.02
CA GLU A 230 -3.60 -17.71 -31.08
C GLU A 230 -4.86 -16.88 -31.35
N LEU A 231 -5.11 -16.57 -32.64
CA LEU A 231 -6.23 -15.75 -33.09
C LEU A 231 -7.54 -16.56 -33.08
N VAL A 232 -8.51 -16.12 -32.28
CA VAL A 232 -9.85 -16.73 -32.17
C VAL A 232 -10.87 -16.02 -33.06
N TYR A 233 -10.74 -14.69 -33.18
CA TYR A 233 -11.68 -13.84 -33.90
C TYR A 233 -10.95 -12.67 -34.54
N ASP A 234 -11.29 -12.32 -35.79
CA ASP A 234 -10.86 -11.11 -36.50
C ASP A 234 -12.05 -10.62 -37.33
N SER A 235 -12.46 -9.37 -37.14
CA SER A 235 -13.64 -8.79 -37.81
C SER A 235 -13.57 -7.26 -37.90
N ASP A 236 -13.93 -6.74 -39.06
CA ASP A 236 -14.21 -5.33 -39.31
C ASP A 236 -15.72 -4.98 -39.25
N PHE A 237 -16.56 -5.94 -38.84
CA PHE A 237 -18.02 -5.84 -38.85
C PHE A 237 -18.61 -5.42 -40.21
N SER A 238 -17.96 -5.79 -41.31
CA SER A 238 -18.50 -5.59 -42.67
C SER A 238 -19.77 -6.40 -42.95
N LYS A 239 -20.10 -7.41 -42.13
CA LYS A 239 -21.24 -8.31 -42.29
C LYS A 239 -22.19 -8.22 -41.08
N PRO A 240 -23.46 -7.77 -41.25
CA PRO A 240 -24.41 -7.65 -40.14
C PRO A 240 -24.68 -8.93 -39.35
N ALA A 241 -24.58 -10.11 -39.99
CA ALA A 241 -24.69 -11.41 -39.33
C ALA A 241 -23.61 -11.67 -38.27
N GLU A 242 -22.52 -10.89 -38.22
CA GLU A 242 -21.50 -11.08 -37.19
C GLU A 242 -21.98 -10.73 -35.78
N LEU A 243 -23.05 -9.95 -35.64
CA LEU A 243 -23.69 -9.68 -34.35
C LEU A 243 -24.19 -10.98 -33.68
N GLU A 244 -24.52 -12.02 -34.46
CA GLU A 244 -24.96 -13.32 -33.93
C GLU A 244 -23.86 -14.02 -33.12
N LYS A 245 -22.58 -13.74 -33.41
CA LYS A 245 -21.42 -14.25 -32.66
C LYS A 245 -21.29 -13.61 -31.26
N TRP A 246 -22.12 -12.61 -30.95
CA TRP A 246 -22.10 -11.86 -29.71
C TRP A 246 -23.40 -12.03 -28.91
N GLN A 247 -23.28 -12.05 -27.59
CA GLN A 247 -24.35 -12.14 -26.62
C GLN A 247 -24.55 -10.77 -25.98
N VAL A 248 -25.65 -10.10 -26.35
CA VAL A 248 -26.08 -8.87 -25.70
C VAL A 248 -26.52 -9.19 -24.27
N THR A 249 -25.83 -8.61 -23.29
CA THR A 249 -26.15 -8.76 -21.87
C THR A 249 -26.76 -7.48 -21.28
N ALA A 250 -26.55 -6.32 -21.91
CA ALA A 250 -27.32 -5.10 -21.65
C ALA A 250 -27.30 -4.13 -22.85
N GLY A 251 -28.28 -3.22 -22.89
CA GLY A 251 -28.40 -2.20 -23.93
C GLY A 251 -28.88 -2.72 -25.28
N ALA A 252 -28.83 -1.85 -26.29
CA ALA A 252 -29.18 -2.17 -27.67
C ALA A 252 -27.92 -2.06 -28.53
N TRP A 253 -27.70 -3.09 -29.36
CA TRP A 253 -26.53 -3.23 -30.21
C TRP A 253 -26.94 -3.49 -31.65
N GLU A 254 -26.24 -2.88 -32.59
CA GLU A 254 -26.39 -3.09 -34.03
C GLU A 254 -25.01 -3.13 -34.71
N ILE A 255 -24.95 -3.69 -35.92
CA ILE A 255 -23.81 -3.48 -36.82
C ILE A 255 -24.21 -2.42 -37.85
N ASN A 256 -23.46 -1.33 -37.89
CA ASN A 256 -23.75 -0.18 -38.75
C ASN A 256 -22.44 0.42 -39.29
N ALA A 257 -22.35 0.54 -40.62
CA ALA A 257 -21.20 1.12 -41.34
C ALA A 257 -19.82 0.59 -40.87
N GLY A 258 -19.65 -0.74 -40.86
CA GLY A 258 -18.39 -1.40 -40.51
C GLY A 258 -17.99 -1.24 -39.04
N ALA A 259 -18.97 -1.21 -38.14
CA ALA A 259 -18.72 -1.19 -36.70
C ALA A 259 -19.88 -1.81 -35.93
N LEU A 260 -19.55 -2.37 -34.76
CA LEU A 260 -20.49 -2.72 -33.71
C LEU A 260 -20.80 -1.46 -32.90
N CYS A 261 -22.06 -1.03 -32.91
CA CYS A 261 -22.53 0.24 -32.36
C CYS A 261 -23.51 0.01 -31.20
N CYS A 262 -23.48 0.91 -30.21
CA CYS A 262 -24.40 0.91 -29.08
C CYS A 262 -24.86 2.33 -28.69
N LYS A 263 -25.79 2.40 -27.73
CA LYS A 263 -26.19 3.65 -27.05
C LYS A 263 -25.55 3.70 -25.65
N THR A 264 -26.29 4.10 -24.63
CA THR A 264 -25.79 4.18 -23.25
C THR A 264 -25.90 2.84 -22.49
N ASP A 265 -25.15 2.70 -21.40
CA ASP A 265 -25.05 1.53 -20.50
C ASP A 265 -25.24 0.17 -21.19
N SER A 266 -24.38 -0.10 -22.17
CA SER A 266 -24.48 -1.25 -23.07
C SER A 266 -23.37 -2.26 -22.81
N ARG A 267 -23.73 -3.55 -22.74
CA ARG A 267 -22.83 -4.67 -22.45
C ARG A 267 -23.03 -5.81 -23.43
N ILE A 268 -21.92 -6.39 -23.89
CA ILE A 268 -21.94 -7.49 -24.85
C ILE A 268 -20.73 -8.40 -24.64
N LEU A 269 -20.94 -9.72 -24.71
CA LEU A 269 -19.90 -10.73 -24.59
C LEU A 269 -19.72 -11.47 -25.92
N PHE A 270 -18.51 -11.88 -26.26
CA PHE A 270 -18.26 -12.78 -27.39
C PHE A 270 -18.76 -14.19 -27.01
N ARG A 271 -19.58 -14.83 -27.83
CA ARG A 271 -20.26 -16.11 -27.45
C ARG A 271 -19.31 -17.30 -27.34
N GLN A 272 -18.31 -17.34 -28.20
CA GLN A 272 -17.36 -18.44 -28.27
C GLN A 272 -16.40 -18.38 -27.07
N SER A 273 -16.02 -19.56 -26.57
CA SER A 273 -15.07 -19.69 -25.47
C SER A 273 -13.66 -19.27 -25.89
N VAL A 274 -12.99 -18.55 -25.00
CA VAL A 274 -11.63 -18.05 -25.14
C VAL A 274 -10.86 -18.48 -23.88
N PRO A 275 -10.45 -19.75 -23.77
CA PRO A 275 -9.89 -20.31 -22.53
C PRO A 275 -8.48 -19.79 -22.23
N GLY A 276 -8.07 -19.89 -20.96
CA GLY A 276 -6.72 -19.52 -20.51
C GLY A 276 -6.47 -18.02 -20.40
N TYR A 277 -5.36 -17.56 -20.98
CA TYR A 277 -5.00 -16.14 -21.04
C TYR A 277 -5.69 -15.47 -22.23
N GLN A 278 -6.10 -14.22 -22.09
CA GLN A 278 -6.94 -13.53 -23.07
C GLN A 278 -6.37 -12.17 -23.47
N ARG A 279 -6.53 -11.82 -24.75
CA ARG A 279 -6.17 -10.52 -25.31
C ARG A 279 -7.25 -10.07 -26.30
N ILE A 280 -7.60 -8.79 -26.28
CA ILE A 280 -8.45 -8.15 -27.28
C ILE A 280 -7.81 -6.87 -27.80
N GLU A 281 -7.82 -6.69 -29.12
CA GLU A 281 -7.39 -5.49 -29.83
C GLU A 281 -8.57 -4.93 -30.60
N PHE A 282 -8.77 -3.62 -30.56
CA PHE A 282 -9.89 -2.97 -31.26
C PHE A 282 -9.68 -1.47 -31.43
N THR A 283 -10.33 -0.89 -32.44
CA THR A 283 -10.51 0.56 -32.55
C THR A 283 -11.87 0.92 -31.93
N ALA A 284 -11.92 1.91 -31.04
CA ALA A 284 -13.16 2.42 -30.48
C ALA A 284 -13.28 3.94 -30.57
N GLN A 285 -14.51 4.44 -30.64
CA GLN A 285 -14.83 5.87 -30.74
C GLN A 285 -16.12 6.16 -29.98
N ALA A 286 -16.07 7.08 -29.02
CA ALA A 286 -17.28 7.69 -28.47
C ALA A 286 -17.82 8.72 -29.47
N LEU A 287 -19.11 8.65 -29.76
CA LEU A 287 -19.75 9.49 -30.78
C LEU A 287 -19.98 10.91 -30.25
N PRO A 288 -20.00 11.94 -31.13
CA PRO A 288 -20.23 13.34 -30.72
C PRO A 288 -21.58 13.57 -30.01
N GLU A 289 -22.56 12.71 -30.27
CA GLU A 289 -23.92 12.69 -29.67
C GLU A 289 -23.93 12.38 -28.16
N ALA A 290 -22.77 12.17 -27.53
CA ALA A 290 -22.64 11.98 -26.09
C ALA A 290 -22.74 13.27 -25.25
N ASP A 291 -23.07 14.43 -25.85
CA ASP A 291 -23.23 15.74 -25.21
C ASP A 291 -22.10 16.13 -24.23
N GLY A 292 -20.86 15.74 -24.55
CA GLY A 292 -19.67 15.96 -23.73
C GLY A 292 -19.51 15.04 -22.52
N LEU A 293 -20.54 14.25 -22.16
CA LEU A 293 -20.50 13.23 -21.11
C LEU A 293 -19.94 11.91 -21.66
N VAL A 294 -18.68 11.96 -22.08
CA VAL A 294 -17.96 10.79 -22.58
C VAL A 294 -17.55 9.88 -21.42
N SER A 295 -18.08 8.67 -21.40
CA SER A 295 -17.85 7.62 -20.40
C SER A 295 -18.55 6.39 -21.01
N ASP A 296 -18.00 5.23 -21.32
CA ASP A 296 -16.71 4.60 -21.09
C ASP A 296 -16.37 3.82 -22.39
N LEU A 297 -15.12 3.44 -22.62
CA LEU A 297 -14.71 2.53 -23.70
C LEU A 297 -13.99 1.30 -23.13
N SER A 298 -14.73 0.45 -22.40
CA SER A 298 -14.18 -0.51 -21.44
C SER A 298 -14.36 -1.98 -21.84
N VAL A 299 -13.56 -2.85 -21.23
CA VAL A 299 -13.42 -4.26 -21.61
C VAL A 299 -13.61 -5.21 -20.42
N PHE A 300 -14.25 -6.34 -20.68
CA PHE A 300 -14.25 -7.52 -19.82
C PHE A 300 -13.26 -8.57 -20.35
N LEU A 301 -12.41 -9.10 -19.46
CA LEU A 301 -11.62 -10.31 -19.70
C LEU A 301 -11.90 -11.35 -18.61
N GLN A 302 -11.85 -12.63 -18.98
CA GLN A 302 -11.96 -13.78 -18.11
C GLN A 302 -13.21 -13.67 -17.20
N VAL A 303 -14.34 -13.33 -17.82
CA VAL A 303 -15.67 -13.33 -17.20
C VAL A 303 -16.43 -14.61 -17.56
N PRO A 304 -17.45 -15.02 -16.78
CA PRO A 304 -18.37 -16.09 -17.16
C PRO A 304 -19.29 -15.69 -18.32
N ALA A 305 -19.90 -16.69 -18.96
CA ALA A 305 -20.94 -16.49 -19.98
C ALA A 305 -22.24 -15.88 -19.42
N GLU A 306 -22.53 -16.14 -18.15
CA GLU A 306 -23.78 -15.76 -17.48
C GLU A 306 -23.48 -15.11 -16.12
N GLY A 307 -24.39 -14.23 -15.67
CA GLY A 307 -24.24 -13.48 -14.42
C GLY A 307 -23.63 -12.09 -14.62
N ASP A 308 -23.12 -11.49 -13.53
CA ASP A 308 -22.58 -10.13 -13.55
C ASP A 308 -21.08 -10.09 -13.86
N SER A 309 -20.76 -9.67 -15.09
CA SER A 309 -19.38 -9.51 -15.57
C SER A 309 -18.54 -8.53 -14.73
N LEU A 310 -19.16 -7.52 -14.07
CA LEU A 310 -18.43 -6.54 -13.25
C LEU A 310 -17.90 -7.15 -11.93
N SER A 311 -18.56 -8.18 -11.40
CA SER A 311 -18.20 -8.82 -10.13
C SER A 311 -17.54 -10.19 -10.27
N ALA A 312 -17.50 -10.78 -11.47
CA ALA A 312 -17.04 -12.17 -11.67
C ALA A 312 -15.62 -12.34 -12.26
N GLY A 313 -15.18 -11.45 -13.16
CA GLY A 313 -13.89 -11.55 -13.87
C GLY A 313 -13.01 -10.30 -13.71
N TYR A 314 -12.32 -9.91 -14.78
CA TYR A 314 -11.66 -8.60 -14.88
C TYR A 314 -12.52 -7.60 -15.63
N PHE A 315 -12.52 -6.36 -15.14
CA PHE A 315 -13.09 -5.21 -15.83
C PHE A 315 -12.03 -4.09 -15.91
N PHE A 316 -11.64 -3.75 -17.14
CA PHE A 316 -10.69 -2.70 -17.46
C PHE A 316 -11.46 -1.46 -17.89
N GLN A 317 -11.55 -0.50 -16.98
CA GLN A 317 -12.31 0.72 -17.16
C GLN A 317 -11.46 1.83 -17.78
N PHE A 318 -11.79 2.23 -19.01
CA PHE A 318 -11.19 3.37 -19.70
C PHE A 318 -12.23 4.50 -19.85
N GLY A 319 -11.85 5.69 -19.36
CA GLY A 319 -12.69 6.90 -19.36
C GLY A 319 -13.94 6.86 -18.48
N GLY A 320 -13.93 6.11 -17.37
CA GLY A 320 -15.04 6.06 -16.41
C GLY A 320 -15.34 7.38 -15.70
N MET A 321 -16.52 7.45 -15.06
CA MET A 321 -17.00 8.62 -14.30
C MET A 321 -16.93 9.93 -15.12
N SER A 322 -17.51 9.95 -16.32
CA SER A 322 -17.41 11.08 -17.26
C SER A 322 -15.95 11.42 -17.58
N ASN A 323 -15.16 10.42 -17.97
CA ASN A 323 -13.76 10.58 -18.38
C ASN A 323 -12.81 11.10 -17.28
N THR A 324 -13.14 10.85 -16.01
CA THR A 324 -12.35 11.28 -14.84
C THR A 324 -11.73 10.14 -14.03
N LEU A 325 -12.01 8.89 -14.38
CA LEU A 325 -11.53 7.70 -13.67
C LEU A 325 -11.06 6.62 -14.65
N HIS A 326 -9.87 6.08 -14.43
CA HIS A 326 -9.49 4.76 -14.93
C HIS A 326 -9.50 3.75 -13.80
N LYS A 327 -9.78 2.48 -14.11
CA LYS A 327 -9.89 1.44 -13.09
C LYS A 327 -9.58 0.06 -13.64
N ILE A 328 -9.02 -0.80 -12.79
CA ILE A 328 -9.02 -2.25 -12.99
C ILE A 328 -9.72 -2.87 -11.80
N ILE A 329 -10.79 -3.62 -12.07
CA ILE A 329 -11.53 -4.41 -11.09
C ILE A 329 -11.26 -5.90 -11.35
N ARG A 330 -11.06 -6.66 -10.28
CA ARG A 330 -10.92 -8.11 -10.27
C ARG A 330 -11.92 -8.71 -9.29
N LYS A 331 -12.87 -9.52 -9.77
CA LYS A 331 -13.93 -10.12 -8.94
C LYS A 331 -14.61 -9.10 -8.01
N GLY A 332 -15.08 -7.99 -8.59
CA GLY A 332 -15.73 -6.87 -7.87
C GLY A 332 -14.80 -6.00 -7.03
N ASN A 333 -13.53 -6.38 -6.82
CA ASN A 333 -12.57 -5.63 -6.00
C ASN A 333 -11.70 -4.71 -6.88
N THR A 334 -11.59 -3.44 -6.51
CA THR A 334 -10.62 -2.52 -7.15
C THR A 334 -9.20 -2.98 -6.87
N VAL A 335 -8.43 -3.31 -7.92
CA VAL A 335 -6.98 -3.60 -7.80
C VAL A 335 -6.12 -2.41 -8.20
N TRP A 336 -6.64 -1.51 -9.04
CA TRP A 336 -6.01 -0.23 -9.39
C TRP A 336 -7.06 0.81 -9.80
N GLU A 337 -6.78 2.08 -9.52
CA GLU A 337 -7.56 3.23 -10.01
C GLU A 337 -6.69 4.48 -10.20
N GLU A 338 -6.99 5.29 -11.22
CA GLU A 338 -6.37 6.60 -11.48
C GLU A 338 -7.47 7.67 -11.60
N HIS A 339 -7.42 8.68 -10.73
CA HIS A 339 -8.34 9.82 -10.76
C HIS A 339 -7.74 10.97 -11.56
N GLN A 340 -8.56 11.64 -12.36
CA GLN A 340 -8.17 12.72 -13.28
C GLN A 340 -7.03 12.33 -14.25
N PRO A 341 -7.16 11.21 -14.98
CA PRO A 341 -6.10 10.66 -15.81
C PRO A 341 -5.64 11.62 -16.93
N LYS A 342 -4.42 11.44 -17.42
CA LYS A 342 -3.85 12.25 -18.52
C LYS A 342 -4.25 11.75 -19.90
N VAL A 343 -4.30 10.43 -20.08
CA VAL A 343 -4.91 9.80 -21.25
C VAL A 343 -6.42 9.83 -21.02
N ARG A 344 -7.20 10.26 -22.01
CA ARG A 344 -8.66 10.44 -21.90
C ARG A 344 -9.29 10.12 -23.24
N ILE A 345 -10.56 9.70 -23.22
CA ILE A 345 -11.35 9.58 -24.44
C ILE A 345 -11.60 10.99 -24.99
N VAL A 346 -11.48 11.21 -26.29
CA VAL A 346 -11.91 12.46 -26.93
C VAL A 346 -13.12 12.17 -27.80
N ALA A 347 -14.21 12.93 -27.64
CA ALA A 347 -15.43 12.74 -28.42
C ALA A 347 -15.12 12.84 -29.92
N GLY A 348 -15.53 11.85 -30.70
CA GLY A 348 -15.23 11.76 -32.13
C GLY A 348 -13.78 11.36 -32.48
N GLN A 349 -12.88 11.15 -31.51
CA GLN A 349 -11.57 10.53 -31.78
C GLN A 349 -11.69 9.00 -31.81
N LYS A 350 -11.02 8.38 -32.78
CA LYS A 350 -10.76 6.94 -32.77
C LYS A 350 -9.54 6.64 -31.93
N HIS A 351 -9.69 5.76 -30.95
CA HIS A 351 -8.63 5.24 -30.10
C HIS A 351 -8.32 3.80 -30.47
N GLN A 352 -7.04 3.43 -30.55
CA GLN A 352 -6.60 2.04 -30.63
C GLN A 352 -6.41 1.52 -29.21
N ILE A 353 -7.12 0.45 -28.86
CA ILE A 353 -7.13 -0.10 -27.50
C ILE A 353 -6.69 -1.57 -27.55
N VAL A 354 -5.74 -1.93 -26.68
CA VAL A 354 -5.35 -3.32 -26.44
C VAL A 354 -5.51 -3.59 -24.95
N VAL A 355 -6.22 -4.68 -24.62
CA VAL A 355 -6.40 -5.15 -23.26
C VAL A 355 -6.04 -6.63 -23.21
N GLU A 356 -5.19 -7.01 -22.25
CA GLU A 356 -4.68 -8.36 -22.13
C GLU A 356 -4.39 -8.76 -20.68
N ASN A 357 -4.46 -10.07 -20.43
CA ASN A 357 -3.88 -10.74 -19.28
C ASN A 357 -2.82 -11.72 -19.80
N ASP A 358 -1.58 -11.26 -19.95
CA ASP A 358 -0.47 -12.05 -20.47
C ASP A 358 0.29 -12.72 -19.33
N GLU A 359 -0.07 -13.97 -18.99
CA GLU A 359 0.59 -14.75 -17.94
C GLU A 359 0.64 -13.99 -16.59
N GLY A 360 -0.48 -13.36 -16.24
CA GLY A 360 -0.62 -12.53 -15.05
C GLY A 360 -0.13 -11.09 -15.20
N LEU A 361 0.38 -10.68 -16.37
CA LEU A 361 0.61 -9.29 -16.71
C LEU A 361 -0.67 -8.68 -17.30
N LEU A 362 -1.42 -7.97 -16.47
CA LEU A 362 -2.57 -7.19 -16.92
C LEU A 362 -2.07 -5.90 -17.58
N ARG A 363 -2.45 -5.64 -18.83
CA ARG A 363 -2.11 -4.39 -19.54
C ARG A 363 -3.37 -3.76 -20.15
N LEU A 364 -3.48 -2.45 -19.97
CA LEU A 364 -4.37 -1.57 -20.73
C LEU A 364 -3.49 -0.59 -21.52
N ASN A 365 -3.47 -0.75 -22.85
CA ASN A 365 -2.79 0.15 -23.76
C ASN A 365 -3.81 0.95 -24.58
N VAL A 366 -3.58 2.26 -24.72
CA VAL A 366 -4.40 3.17 -25.53
C VAL A 366 -3.48 4.03 -26.40
N ASP A 367 -3.73 4.02 -27.71
CA ASP A 367 -2.96 4.76 -28.73
C ASP A 367 -1.44 4.50 -28.66
N GLY A 368 -1.06 3.25 -28.40
CA GLY A 368 0.34 2.81 -28.28
C GLY A 368 0.99 3.15 -26.92
N LYS A 369 0.25 3.70 -25.96
CA LYS A 369 0.74 4.02 -24.62
C LYS A 369 0.11 3.10 -23.58
N ASP A 370 0.94 2.47 -22.76
CA ASP A 370 0.48 1.73 -21.59
C ASP A 370 -0.13 2.72 -20.59
N VAL A 371 -1.46 2.70 -20.45
CA VAL A 371 -2.21 3.45 -19.42
C VAL A 371 -1.98 2.81 -18.06
N GLN A 372 -1.97 1.48 -18.01
CA GLN A 372 -1.58 0.73 -16.81
C GLN A 372 -1.01 -0.64 -17.18
N VAL A 373 0.01 -1.06 -16.43
CA VAL A 373 0.53 -2.43 -16.39
C VAL A 373 0.55 -2.90 -14.93
N LEU A 374 -0.03 -4.06 -14.64
CA LEU A 374 -0.11 -4.64 -13.30
C LEU A 374 0.22 -6.13 -13.37
N ARG A 375 1.20 -6.59 -12.57
CA ARG A 375 1.42 -8.03 -12.35
C ARG A 375 0.51 -8.53 -11.23
N GLU A 376 -0.18 -9.64 -11.47
CA GLU A 376 -0.86 -10.42 -10.45
C GLU A 376 -0.05 -11.66 -10.05
N LYS A 377 -0.25 -12.13 -8.82
CA LYS A 377 0.32 -13.38 -8.30
C LYS A 377 -0.38 -14.64 -8.83
N SER A 378 -1.62 -14.49 -9.30
CA SER A 378 -2.40 -15.56 -9.93
C SER A 378 -3.54 -14.95 -10.75
N SER A 379 -3.67 -15.36 -12.02
CA SER A 379 -4.75 -14.89 -12.89
C SER A 379 -6.11 -15.53 -12.55
N LEU A 380 -7.19 -14.91 -13.01
CA LEU A 380 -8.50 -15.56 -13.10
C LEU A 380 -8.53 -16.42 -14.36
N THR A 381 -8.36 -17.73 -14.18
CA THR A 381 -8.40 -18.72 -15.27
C THR A 381 -9.16 -19.97 -14.83
N GLY A 382 -9.34 -20.91 -15.77
CA GLY A 382 -10.11 -22.14 -15.56
C GLY A 382 -11.60 -21.96 -15.82
N LYS A 383 -12.40 -22.85 -15.23
CA LYS A 383 -13.84 -22.93 -15.49
C LYS A 383 -14.55 -21.61 -15.19
N ASP A 384 -15.45 -21.22 -16.10
CA ASP A 384 -16.29 -20.02 -16.03
C ASP A 384 -15.52 -18.68 -16.08
N HIS A 385 -14.26 -18.69 -16.57
CA HIS A 385 -13.41 -17.50 -16.82
C HIS A 385 -12.95 -17.45 -18.28
N ASP A 386 -13.88 -17.68 -19.21
CA ASP A 386 -13.59 -18.01 -20.62
C ASP A 386 -14.35 -17.11 -21.63
N ARG A 387 -14.79 -15.92 -21.22
CA ARG A 387 -15.40 -14.90 -22.10
C ARG A 387 -14.64 -13.58 -22.08
N VAL A 388 -14.71 -12.92 -23.23
CA VAL A 388 -14.24 -11.55 -23.51
C VAL A 388 -15.45 -10.70 -23.88
N GLY A 389 -15.45 -9.41 -23.58
CA GLY A 389 -16.55 -8.53 -23.98
C GLY A 389 -16.30 -7.03 -23.78
N PHE A 390 -17.32 -6.24 -24.08
CA PHE A 390 -17.29 -4.78 -23.96
C PHE A 390 -18.31 -4.25 -22.95
N TYR A 391 -17.96 -3.12 -22.33
CA TYR A 391 -18.84 -2.24 -21.57
C TYR A 391 -18.69 -0.83 -22.13
N LEU A 392 -19.77 -0.29 -22.72
CA LEU A 392 -19.78 1.02 -23.34
C LEU A 392 -20.94 1.84 -22.75
N TYR A 393 -20.64 2.96 -22.10
CA TYR A 393 -21.66 3.77 -21.40
C TYR A 393 -22.13 5.00 -22.20
N SER A 394 -21.38 5.47 -23.21
CA SER A 394 -21.77 6.53 -24.15
C SER A 394 -22.17 5.89 -25.47
N PRO A 395 -22.98 6.57 -26.30
CA PRO A 395 -23.10 6.23 -27.72
C PRO A 395 -21.71 6.06 -28.34
N ALA A 396 -21.41 4.85 -28.81
CA ALA A 396 -20.06 4.46 -29.19
C ALA A 396 -20.08 3.43 -30.32
N ARG A 397 -18.96 3.36 -31.05
CA ARG A 397 -18.73 2.37 -32.10
C ARG A 397 -17.38 1.68 -31.92
N VAL A 398 -17.34 0.40 -32.23
CA VAL A 398 -16.16 -0.47 -32.16
C VAL A 398 -15.94 -1.15 -33.51
N GLU A 399 -14.72 -1.10 -34.02
CA GLU A 399 -14.33 -1.66 -35.32
C GLU A 399 -12.96 -2.37 -35.22
N LYS A 400 -12.65 -3.25 -36.18
CA LYS A 400 -11.38 -4.00 -36.27
C LYS A 400 -11.05 -4.79 -35.00
N VAL A 401 -12.02 -5.58 -34.53
CA VAL A 401 -11.88 -6.37 -33.30
C VAL A 401 -11.10 -7.64 -33.60
N LYS A 402 -10.04 -7.87 -32.83
CA LYS A 402 -9.31 -9.14 -32.79
C LYS A 402 -9.31 -9.70 -31.38
N ILE A 403 -9.66 -10.97 -31.24
CA ILE A 403 -9.64 -11.68 -29.95
C ILE A 403 -8.65 -12.83 -30.07
N TYR A 404 -7.78 -12.94 -29.07
CA TYR A 404 -6.76 -13.96 -28.97
C TYR A 404 -6.88 -14.69 -27.64
N TYR A 405 -6.48 -15.96 -27.66
CA TYR A 405 -6.20 -16.73 -26.46
C TYR A 405 -4.73 -17.12 -26.42
N LYS A 406 -4.20 -17.41 -25.23
CA LYS A 406 -2.91 -18.07 -25.05
C LYS A 406 -3.11 -19.25 -24.08
N PRO A 407 -2.68 -20.48 -24.45
CA PRO A 407 -2.89 -21.67 -23.61
C PRO A 407 -2.06 -21.64 -22.32
N MET A 408 -2.54 -22.35 -21.29
CA MET A 408 -1.85 -22.50 -20.00
C MET A 408 -0.92 -23.71 -19.97
N ASP A 409 0.05 -23.75 -19.04
CA ASP A 409 1.05 -24.83 -18.92
C ASP A 409 0.53 -26.14 -18.31
N ASP A 410 -0.64 -26.12 -17.68
CA ASP A 410 -1.30 -27.31 -17.14
C ASP A 410 -2.09 -28.12 -18.20
N GLY A 411 -2.13 -27.65 -19.46
CA GLY A 411 -2.78 -28.35 -20.57
C GLY A 411 -4.32 -28.37 -20.49
N MET A 412 -4.91 -27.53 -19.63
CA MET A 412 -6.36 -27.34 -19.58
C MET A 412 -6.81 -26.44 -20.73
N ILE A 413 -7.49 -27.06 -21.71
CA ILE A 413 -8.26 -26.41 -22.78
C ILE A 413 -9.64 -26.02 -22.24
#